data_AF-A0AB34QQ14-F1
#
_entry.id   AF-A0AB34QQ14-F1
#
_cell.length_a   1.000
_cell.length_b   1.000
_cell.length_c   1.000
_cell.angle_alpha   90.00
_cell.angle_beta   90.00
_cell.angle_gamma   90.00
#
_symmetry.space_group_name_H-M   'P 1'
#
loop_
_entity.id
_entity.type
_entity.pdbx_description
1 polymer ?
#
loop_
_entity_poly.entity_id
_entity_poly.type
_entity_poly.pdbx_seq_one_letter_code
_entity_poly.pdbx_strand_id
1 'polypeptide(L)'
;MNINDKVLINSNDCYSGNNGIVKKFSDRTSNVGVEIEGVSKVVWFYESDLVIQDTQKKIINISEKGLSDLSIELNDYCNEDEVNISVNDLKKLITLARQAL
;
A
#
# COMPACT_ATOMS: atom_id res chain seq x y z
N MET A 1 4.44 -4.50 14.96
CA MET A 1 3.42 -3.53 14.52
C MET A 1 3.87 -2.12 14.87
N ASN A 2 3.53 -1.12 14.05
CA ASN A 2 3.91 0.28 14.24
C ASN A 2 2.68 1.20 14.14
N ILE A 3 2.82 2.44 14.63
CA ILE A 3 1.82 3.48 14.41
C ILE A 3 1.63 3.72 12.91
N ASN A 4 0.38 3.87 12.49
CA ASN A 4 -0.09 3.98 11.12
C ASN A 4 0.01 2.71 10.26
N ASP A 5 0.37 1.57 10.83
CA ASP A 5 0.21 0.29 10.12
C ASP A 5 -1.29 0.04 9.87
N LYS A 6 -1.62 -0.43 8.66
CA LYS A 6 -2.95 -0.96 8.36
C LYS A 6 -3.04 -2.38 8.91
N VAL A 7 -4.15 -2.70 9.55
CA VAL A 7 -4.40 -4.00 10.17
C VAL A 7 -5.79 -4.52 9.82
N LEU A 8 -5.93 -5.84 9.74
CA LEU A 8 -7.20 -6.55 9.73
C LEU A 8 -7.52 -7.01 11.15
N ILE A 9 -8.73 -6.71 11.61
CA ILE A 9 -9.21 -7.10 12.94
C ILE A 9 -9.74 -8.53 12.86
N ASN A 10 -9.14 -9.44 13.62
CA ASN A 10 -9.50 -10.85 13.76
C ASN A 10 -9.87 -11.17 15.22
N SER A 11 -10.73 -10.34 15.80
CA SER A 11 -11.28 -10.54 17.14
C SER A 11 -12.60 -11.32 17.09
N ASN A 12 -13.13 -11.69 18.25
CA ASN A 12 -14.44 -12.34 18.40
C ASN A 12 -15.59 -11.34 18.62
N ASP A 13 -15.44 -10.09 18.19
CA ASP A 13 -16.43 -9.01 18.38
C ASP A 13 -17.01 -8.51 17.04
N CYS A 14 -17.85 -7.47 17.10
CA CYS A 14 -18.53 -6.91 15.93
C CYS A 14 -17.61 -6.20 14.93
N TYR A 15 -16.34 -6.00 15.27
CA TYR A 15 -15.34 -5.40 14.39
C TYR A 15 -14.50 -6.43 13.64
N SER A 16 -14.69 -7.73 13.91
CA SER A 16 -14.05 -8.81 13.16
C SER A 16 -14.26 -8.68 11.65
N GLY A 17 -13.19 -8.84 10.89
CA GLY A 17 -13.18 -8.69 9.44
C GLY A 17 -13.05 -7.24 8.93
N ASN A 18 -13.11 -6.24 9.81
CA ASN A 18 -12.90 -4.85 9.41
C ASN A 18 -11.41 -4.48 9.38
N ASN A 19 -11.09 -3.52 8.51
CA ASN A 19 -9.77 -2.90 8.47
C ASN A 19 -9.70 -1.73 9.45
N GLY A 20 -8.49 -1.48 9.94
CA GLY A 20 -8.20 -0.30 10.75
C GLY A 20 -6.75 0.15 10.63
N ILE A 21 -6.47 1.28 11.27
CA ILE A 21 -5.14 1.89 11.32
C ILE A 21 -4.71 1.96 12.77
N VAL A 22 -3.50 1.49 13.07
CA VAL A 22 -2.92 1.55 14.41
C VAL A 22 -2.65 3.01 14.78
N LYS A 23 -3.20 3.49 15.90
CA LYS A 23 -3.06 4.88 16.34
C LYS A 23 -2.29 5.06 17.63
N LYS A 24 -2.27 4.04 18.50
CA LYS A 24 -1.59 4.11 19.79
C LYS A 24 -1.35 2.72 20.37
N PHE A 25 -0.34 2.63 21.23
CA PHE A 25 -0.06 1.46 22.05
C PHE A 25 -0.34 1.80 23.51
N SER A 26 -0.86 0.83 24.25
CA SER A 26 -0.97 0.96 25.70
C SER A 26 0.41 0.75 26.33
N ASP A 27 0.77 1.64 27.24
CA ASP A 27 1.99 1.62 28.05
C ASP A 27 1.91 0.64 29.24
N ARG A 28 0.71 0.07 29.50
CA ARG A 28 0.45 -0.83 30.63
C ARG A 28 -0.06 -2.22 30.24
N THR A 29 -0.54 -2.38 29.02
CA THR A 29 -1.13 -3.64 28.53
C THR A 29 -0.65 -3.91 27.11
N SER A 30 -0.61 -5.17 26.68
CA SER A 30 -0.31 -5.55 25.28
C SER A 30 -1.47 -5.23 24.31
N ASN A 31 -2.19 -4.14 24.57
CA ASN A 31 -3.33 -3.72 23.76
C ASN A 31 -2.91 -2.62 22.79
N VAL A 32 -3.51 -2.67 21.61
CA VAL A 32 -3.28 -1.74 20.52
C VAL A 32 -4.57 -0.99 20.25
N GLY A 33 -4.48 0.34 20.19
CA GLY A 33 -5.59 1.21 19.84
C GLY A 33 -5.65 1.38 18.33
N VAL A 34 -6.72 0.87 17.72
CA VAL A 34 -6.94 0.87 16.27
C VAL A 34 -8.12 1.77 15.94
N GLU A 35 -7.93 2.71 15.02
CA GLU A 35 -9.03 3.46 14.40
C GLU A 35 -9.64 2.61 13.28
N ILE A 36 -10.93 2.29 13.40
CA ILE A 36 -11.63 1.42 12.46
C ILE A 36 -12.11 2.24 11.25
N GLU A 37 -11.83 1.75 10.05
CA GLU A 37 -12.24 2.41 8.81
C GLU A 37 -13.77 2.58 8.78
N GLY A 38 -14.25 3.81 8.54
CA GLY A 38 -15.69 4.13 8.49
C GLY A 38 -16.38 4.37 9.84
N VAL A 39 -15.70 4.16 10.97
CA VAL A 39 -16.29 4.37 12.33
C VAL A 39 -15.72 5.60 13.03
N SER A 40 -14.58 6.15 12.58
CA SER A 40 -13.90 7.35 13.14
C SER A 40 -13.72 7.30 14.66
N LYS A 41 -13.52 6.11 15.22
CA LYS A 41 -13.30 5.86 16.64
C LYS A 41 -12.15 4.90 16.83
N VAL A 42 -11.34 5.16 17.86
CA VAL A 42 -10.29 4.24 18.29
C VAL A 42 -10.85 3.23 19.28
N VAL A 43 -10.68 1.94 18.95
CA VAL A 43 -11.05 0.78 19.77
C VAL A 43 -9.79 0.02 20.16
N TRP A 44 -9.79 -0.61 21.33
CA TRP A 44 -8.63 -1.35 21.85
C TRP A 44 -8.78 -2.84 21.58
N PHE A 45 -7.74 -3.44 21.01
CA PHE A 45 -7.66 -4.88 20.73
C PHE A 45 -6.38 -5.45 21.35
N TYR A 46 -6.35 -6.76 21.60
CA TYR A 46 -5.09 -7.43 21.87
C TYR A 46 -4.26 -7.48 20.58
N GLU A 47 -2.93 -7.38 20.68
CA GLU A 47 -2.06 -7.48 19.50
C GLU A 47 -2.26 -8.81 18.74
N SER A 48 -2.62 -9.90 19.45
CA SER A 48 -2.94 -11.21 18.87
C SER A 48 -4.19 -11.20 17.98
N ASP A 49 -5.08 -10.23 18.15
CA ASP A 49 -6.33 -10.12 17.38
C ASP A 49 -6.12 -9.30 16.11
N LEU A 50 -4.90 -8.86 15.82
CA LEU A 50 -4.59 -7.94 14.73
C LEU A 50 -3.59 -8.56 13.75
N VAL A 51 -3.97 -8.59 12.48
CA VAL A 51 -3.11 -9.05 11.40
C VAL A 51 -2.62 -7.85 10.61
N ILE A 52 -1.30 -7.63 10.57
CA ILE A 52 -0.70 -6.54 9.78
C ILE A 52 -1.04 -6.76 8.31
N GLN A 53 -1.75 -5.80 7.73
CA GLN A 53 -1.96 -5.70 6.30
C GLN A 53 -0.71 -5.04 5.75
N ASP A 54 0.23 -5.89 5.32
CA ASP A 54 1.53 -5.47 4.83
C ASP A 54 1.30 -4.47 3.69
N THR A 55 1.47 -3.18 4.01
CA THR A 55 1.31 -2.11 3.03
C THR A 55 2.61 -2.11 2.26
N GLN A 56 2.78 -3.11 1.38
CA GLN A 56 3.87 -3.13 0.42
C GLN A 56 3.70 -1.88 -0.47
N LYS A 57 4.25 -0.75 0.00
CA LYS A 57 4.69 0.33 -0.87
C LYS A 57 5.69 -0.33 -1.80
N LYS A 58 5.21 -0.73 -2.96
CA LYS A 58 6.00 -1.30 -4.05
C LYS A 58 6.86 -0.15 -4.58
N ILE A 59 7.98 0.13 -3.91
CA ILE A 59 8.97 1.08 -4.39
C ILE A 59 9.64 0.40 -5.59
N ILE A 60 9.29 0.84 -6.79
CA ILE A 60 9.97 0.42 -8.01
C ILE A 60 11.20 1.32 -8.15
N ASN A 61 12.38 0.80 -7.82
CA ASN A 61 13.64 1.46 -8.17
C ASN A 61 13.91 1.21 -9.65
N ILE A 62 13.68 2.23 -10.48
CA ILE A 62 14.03 2.20 -11.90
C ILE A 62 15.44 2.77 -12.05
N SER A 63 16.31 2.05 -12.76
CA SER A 63 17.66 2.54 -13.07
C SER A 63 17.59 3.68 -14.11
N GLU A 64 18.62 4.53 -14.14
CA GLU A 64 18.71 5.63 -15.12
C GLU A 64 18.64 5.14 -16.58
N LYS A 65 19.17 3.93 -16.85
CA LYS A 65 19.01 3.24 -18.13
C LYS A 65 17.56 2.80 -18.38
N GLY A 66 16.87 2.25 -17.37
CA GLY A 66 15.45 1.90 -17.49
C GLY A 66 14.53 3.11 -17.72
N LEU A 67 14.91 4.29 -17.22
CA LEU A 67 14.25 5.56 -17.54
C LEU A 67 14.52 6.00 -18.98
N SER A 68 15.76 5.84 -19.47
CA SER A 68 16.12 6.15 -20.85
C SER A 68 15.46 5.23 -21.87
N ASP A 69 15.30 3.94 -21.56
CA ASP A 69 14.63 3.00 -22.45
C ASP A 69 13.12 3.30 -22.53
N LEU A 70 12.53 3.86 -21.46
CA LEU A 70 11.15 4.40 -21.46
C LEU A 70 11.02 5.74 -22.19
N SER A 71 12.07 6.58 -22.20
CA SER A 71 12.03 7.89 -22.87
C SER A 71 12.11 7.81 -24.39
N ILE A 72 12.62 6.70 -24.95
CA ILE A 72 12.69 6.48 -26.40
C ILE A 72 11.29 6.37 -27.03
N GLU A 73 10.27 5.92 -26.28
CA GLU A 73 8.87 5.88 -26.74
C GLU A 73 8.13 7.23 -26.62
N LEU A 74 8.70 8.21 -25.91
CA LEU A 74 8.06 9.51 -25.66
C LEU A 74 8.49 10.61 -26.62
N ASN A 75 9.63 10.47 -27.32
CA ASN A 75 10.09 11.45 -28.30
C ASN A 75 9.20 11.55 -29.55
N ASP A 76 8.30 10.59 -29.78
CA ASP A 76 7.28 10.68 -30.84
C ASP A 76 6.01 11.44 -30.39
N TYR A 77 5.87 11.78 -29.10
CA TYR A 77 4.78 12.57 -28.55
C TYR A 77 5.22 14.01 -28.30
N CYS A 78 5.52 14.74 -29.39
CA CYS A 78 6.04 16.11 -29.32
C CYS A 78 5.09 17.18 -28.74
N ASN A 79 3.87 16.87 -28.29
CA ASN A 79 2.86 17.91 -28.02
C ASN A 79 1.85 17.68 -26.88
N GLU A 80 2.06 16.76 -25.94
CA GLU A 80 1.10 16.59 -24.83
C GLU A 80 1.78 16.67 -23.46
N ASP A 81 1.46 17.72 -22.69
CA ASP A 81 2.02 18.03 -21.37
C ASP A 81 1.67 16.99 -20.28
N GLU A 82 0.81 16.00 -20.56
CA GLU A 82 0.52 14.89 -19.66
C GLU A 82 0.25 13.58 -20.42
N VAL A 83 1.09 12.57 -20.22
CA VAL A 83 0.85 11.22 -20.74
C VAL A 83 -0.03 10.45 -19.75
N ASN A 84 -1.33 10.40 -20.03
CA ASN A 84 -2.30 9.61 -19.26
C ASN A 84 -2.22 8.13 -19.63
N ILE A 85 -1.32 7.38 -18.99
CA ILE A 85 -1.24 5.93 -19.13
C ILE A 85 -2.21 5.22 -18.19
N SER A 86 -2.94 4.23 -18.70
CA SER A 86 -3.76 3.37 -17.85
C SER A 86 -2.88 2.45 -16.98
N VAL A 87 -3.31 2.17 -15.75
CA VAL A 87 -2.59 1.25 -14.84
C VAL A 87 -2.38 -0.13 -15.46
N ASN A 88 -3.26 -0.57 -16.36
CA ASN A 88 -3.14 -1.85 -17.05
C ASN A 88 -2.04 -1.83 -18.11
N ASP A 89 -1.87 -0.73 -18.82
CA ASP A 89 -0.83 -0.61 -19.85
C ASP A 89 0.55 -0.43 -19.21
N LEU A 90 0.63 0.28 -18.08
CA LEU A 90 1.83 0.30 -17.24
C LEU A 90 2.23 -1.10 -16.76
N LYS A 91 1.27 -1.92 -16.33
CA LYS A 91 1.53 -3.32 -15.92
C LYS A 91 2.03 -4.18 -17.08
N LYS A 92 1.51 -3.99 -18.30
CA LYS A 92 1.96 -4.72 -19.49
C LYS A 92 3.40 -4.35 -19.85
N LEU A 93 3.73 -3.07 -19.85
CA LEU A 93 5.09 -2.59 -20.13
C LEU A 93 6.10 -3.19 -19.14
N ILE A 94 5.78 -3.18 -17.84
CA ILE A 94 6.62 -3.80 -16.81
C ILE A 94 6.77 -5.32 -17.04
N THR A 95 5.71 -6.00 -17.47
CA THR A 95 5.75 -7.44 -17.76
C THR A 95 6.68 -7.74 -18.94
N LEU A 96 6.58 -6.96 -20.01
CA LEU A 96 7.40 -7.11 -21.21
C LEU A 96 8.88 -6.84 -20.92
N ALA A 97 9.19 -5.77 -20.18
CA ALA A 97 10.56 -5.44 -19.78
C ALA A 97 11.24 -6.54 -18.94
N ARG A 98 10.46 -7.34 -18.20
CA ARG A 98 10.98 -8.45 -17.38
C ARG A 98 11.24 -9.73 -18.18
N GLN A 99 10.60 -9.90 -19.33
CA GLN A 99 10.75 -11.09 -20.18
C GLN A 99 11.90 -10.97 -21.18
N ALA A 100 12.43 -9.75 -21.36
CA ALA A 100 13.59 -9.47 -22.22
C ALA A 100 14.95 -9.58 -21.49
N LEU A 101 14.95 -10.05 -20.23
CA LEU A 101 16.13 -10.39 -19.41
C LEU A 101 16.24 -11.90 -19.24
#